data_AF-A0A947HY63-F1
#
_entry.id   AF-A0A947HY63-F1
#
_cell.length_a   1.000
_cell.length_b   1.000
_cell.length_c   1.000
_cell.angle_alpha   90.00
_cell.angle_beta   90.00
_cell.angle_gamma   90.00
#
_symmetry.space_group_name_H-M   'P 1'
#
loop_
_entity.id
_entity.type
_entity.pdbx_description
1 polymer ?
#
loop_
_entity_poly.entity_id
_entity_poly.type
_entity_poly.pdbx_seq_one_letter_code
_entity_poly.pdbx_strand_id
1 'polypeptide(L)'
;MQIRGARTHNLKNIDLDLPRNQLVVITGLSGSGKSSLAFDTLYAEGQRRYVESLSAYARQFLQLMDKPDVDVIEGLSPAISIEQKATSHNPRSTVGTVTEIH
;
A
#
# COMPACT_ATOMS: atom_id res chain seq x y z
N MET A 1 -14.35 5.48 2.07
CA MET A 1 -13.03 5.98 1.63
C MET A 1 -13.24 6.51 0.24
N GLN A 2 -12.82 7.74 -0.02
CA GLN A 2 -13.03 8.39 -1.31
C GLN A 2 -11.68 8.61 -1.97
N ILE A 3 -11.58 8.26 -3.24
CA ILE A 3 -10.39 8.41 -4.07
C ILE A 3 -10.82 9.27 -5.25
N ARG A 4 -10.07 10.33 -5.54
CA ARG A 4 -10.35 11.24 -6.65
C ARG A 4 -9.11 11.45 -7.51
N GLY A 5 -9.29 11.34 -8.82
CA GLY A 5 -8.28 11.61 -9.83
C GLY A 5 -7.07 10.69 -9.76
N ALA A 6 -7.24 9.39 -9.52
CA ALA A 6 -6.10 8.47 -9.49
C ALA A 6 -5.53 8.24 -10.90
N ARG A 7 -4.24 8.53 -11.08
CA ARG A 7 -3.50 8.52 -12.36
C ARG A 7 -2.18 7.75 -12.32
N THR A 8 -1.92 7.05 -11.22
CA THR A 8 -0.69 6.26 -11.06
C THR A 8 -0.57 5.21 -12.17
N HIS A 9 0.58 5.14 -12.85
CA HIS A 9 0.83 4.30 -14.02
C HIS A 9 -0.19 4.50 -15.16
N ASN A 10 -1.02 3.50 -15.44
CA ASN A 10 -1.98 3.51 -16.53
C ASN A 10 -3.42 3.81 -16.08
N LEU A 11 -3.61 4.25 -14.82
CA LEU A 11 -4.91 4.68 -14.33
C LEU A 11 -5.35 5.95 -15.08
N LYS A 12 -6.60 5.97 -15.52
CA LYS A 12 -7.13 7.02 -16.41
C LYS A 12 -7.93 8.05 -15.63
N ASN A 13 -7.30 8.71 -14.65
CA ASN A 13 -7.92 9.72 -13.80
C ASN A 13 -9.23 9.22 -13.17
N ILE A 14 -9.15 8.10 -12.46
CA ILE A 14 -10.35 7.41 -11.95
C ILE A 14 -10.77 7.93 -10.59
N ASP A 15 -12.09 7.98 -10.38
CA ASP A 15 -12.74 8.30 -9.11
C ASP A 15 -13.42 7.05 -8.55
N LEU A 16 -13.25 6.79 -7.26
CA LEU A 16 -13.78 5.60 -6.60
C LEU A 16 -14.24 5.92 -5.18
N ASP A 17 -15.37 5.33 -4.79
CA ASP A 17 -15.83 5.31 -3.41
C ASP A 17 -15.84 3.86 -2.90
N LEU A 18 -14.92 3.58 -1.97
CA LEU A 18 -14.78 2.25 -1.38
C LEU A 18 -15.37 2.21 0.04
N PRO A 19 -16.17 1.20 0.38
CA PRO A 19 -16.68 1.05 1.73
C PRO A 19 -15.53 0.77 2.71
N ARG A 20 -15.57 1.40 3.89
CA ARG A 20 -14.62 1.11 4.98
C ARG A 20 -15.09 -0.11 5.76
N ASN A 21 -14.13 -0.78 6.41
CA ASN A 21 -14.39 -1.93 7.29
C ASN A 21 -15.09 -3.10 6.59
N GLN A 22 -14.85 -3.26 5.28
CA GLN A 22 -15.38 -4.35 4.47
C GLN A 22 -14.25 -4.98 3.67
N LEU A 23 -14.42 -6.25 3.30
CA LEU A 23 -13.56 -6.91 2.34
C LEU A 23 -13.87 -6.39 0.94
N VAL A 24 -12.95 -5.61 0.37
CA VAL A 24 -13.05 -5.10 -1.00
C VAL A 24 -12.13 -5.91 -1.89
N VAL A 25 -12.66 -6.47 -2.97
CA VAL A 25 -11.89 -7.22 -3.96
C VAL A 25 -11.76 -6.39 -5.24
N ILE A 26 -10.54 -6.11 -5.66
CA ILE A 26 -10.24 -5.45 -6.94
C ILE A 26 -9.94 -6.53 -7.98
N THR A 27 -10.77 -6.62 -9.01
CA THR A 27 -10.67 -7.64 -10.07
C THR A 27 -10.58 -7.01 -11.46
N GLY A 28 -10.21 -7.81 -12.46
CA GLY A 28 -10.01 -7.37 -13.85
C GLY A 28 -8.84 -8.05 -14.55
N LEU A 29 -8.79 -7.92 -15.87
CA LEU A 29 -7.77 -8.51 -16.73
C LEU A 29 -6.34 -8.12 -16.32
N SER A 30 -5.34 -8.94 -16.67
CA SER A 30 -3.94 -8.57 -16.45
C SER A 30 -3.63 -7.21 -17.11
N GLY A 31 -2.86 -6.37 -16.44
CA GLY A 31 -2.54 -5.01 -16.91
C GLY A 31 -3.65 -3.97 -16.76
N SER A 32 -4.84 -4.30 -16.23
CA SER A 32 -5.95 -3.34 -16.09
C SER A 32 -5.74 -2.22 -15.05
N GLY A 33 -4.60 -2.16 -14.37
CA GLY A 33 -4.30 -1.17 -13.33
C GLY A 33 -4.66 -1.57 -11.90
N LYS A 34 -4.97 -2.85 -11.63
CA LYS A 34 -5.33 -3.35 -10.28
C LYS A 34 -4.20 -3.09 -9.27
N SER A 35 -2.99 -3.51 -9.62
CA SER A 35 -1.81 -3.32 -8.76
C SER A 35 -1.46 -1.84 -8.62
N SER A 36 -1.59 -1.07 -9.71
CA SER A 36 -1.43 0.38 -9.70
C SER A 36 -2.34 1.03 -8.66
N LEU A 37 -3.61 0.66 -8.63
CA LEU A 37 -4.56 1.19 -7.66
C LEU A 37 -4.28 0.68 -6.23
N ALA A 38 -4.10 -0.63 -6.06
CA ALA A 38 -4.00 -1.24 -4.74
C ALA A 38 -2.66 -0.94 -4.03
N PHE A 39 -1.56 -1.18 -4.72
CA PHE A 39 -0.21 -1.09 -4.17
C PHE A 39 0.41 0.28 -4.42
N ASP A 40 0.45 0.69 -5.69
CA ASP A 40 1.21 1.89 -6.08
C ASP A 40 0.46 3.18 -5.73
N THR A 41 -0.86 3.15 -5.51
CA THR A 41 -1.65 4.30 -5.05
C THR A 41 -2.07 4.16 -3.58
N LEU A 42 -2.94 3.20 -3.25
CA LEU A 42 -3.58 3.15 -1.92
C LEU A 42 -2.60 2.79 -0.80
N TYR A 43 -1.82 1.73 -1.00
CA TYR A 43 -0.81 1.32 -0.02
C TYR A 43 0.31 2.36 0.09
N ALA A 44 0.86 2.83 -1.04
CA ALA A 44 1.90 3.86 -1.05
C ALA A 44 1.47 5.12 -0.28
N GLU A 45 0.27 5.64 -0.55
CA GLU A 45 -0.24 6.83 0.15
C GLU A 45 -0.52 6.55 1.63
N GLY A 46 -1.04 5.36 1.97
CA GLY A 46 -1.35 4.97 3.34
C GLY A 46 -0.08 4.84 4.19
N GLN A 47 0.97 4.24 3.63
CA GLN A 47 2.27 4.14 4.28
C GLN A 47 2.95 5.51 4.39
N ARG A 48 2.95 6.30 3.31
CA ARG A 48 3.54 7.66 3.29
C ARG A 48 2.94 8.54 4.37
N ARG A 49 1.61 8.63 4.46
CA ARG A 49 0.90 9.42 5.50
C ARG A 49 1.19 8.91 6.91
N TYR A 50 1.32 7.60 7.09
CA TYR A 50 1.67 7.03 8.39
C TYR A 50 3.10 7.44 8.80
N VAL A 51 4.08 7.32 7.90
CA VAL A 51 5.46 7.76 8.15
C VAL A 51 5.52 9.27 8.44
N GLU A 52 4.71 10.07 7.75
CA GLU A 52 4.56 11.51 7.99
C GLU A 52 3.92 11.87 9.34
N SER A 53 3.31 10.92 10.04
CA SER A 53 2.82 11.13 11.41
C SER A 53 3.89 10.88 12.48
N LEU A 54 5.01 10.23 12.11
CA LEU A 54 6.12 9.92 13.02
C LEU A 54 7.03 11.13 13.26
N SER A 55 7.88 11.03 14.30
CA SER A 55 8.85 12.06 14.64
C SER A 55 9.85 12.31 13.50
N ALA A 56 10.38 13.53 13.42
CA ALA A 56 11.39 13.89 12.41
C ALA A 56 12.62 12.96 12.46
N TYR A 57 13.00 12.51 13.66
CA TYR A 57 14.09 11.55 13.86
C TYR A 57 13.77 10.19 13.23
N ALA A 58 12.57 9.64 13.48
CA ALA A 58 12.16 8.35 12.91
C ALA A 58 12.11 8.38 11.37
N ARG A 59 11.70 9.52 10.78
CA ARG A 59 11.65 9.69 9.31
C ARG A 59 13.02 9.60 8.64
N GLN A 60 14.12 9.86 9.35
CA GLN A 60 15.47 9.75 8.78
C GLN A 60 15.85 8.32 8.42
N PHE A 61 15.26 7.32 9.09
CA PHE A 61 15.57 5.91 8.90
C PHE A 61 14.53 5.16 8.06
N LEU A 62 13.41 5.79 7.74
CA LEU A 62 12.32 5.17 7.01
C LEU A 62 12.38 5.63 5.55
N GLN A 63 12.34 4.66 4.63
CA GLN A 63 12.13 4.98 3.23
C GLN A 63 10.73 5.59 3.07
N LEU A 64 10.68 6.86 2.67
CA LEU A 64 9.43 7.44 2.20
C LEU A 64 9.10 6.80 0.85
N MET A 65 7.85 6.34 0.72
CA MET A 65 7.32 6.00 -0.59
C MET A 65 7.09 7.28 -1.40
N ASP A 66 7.33 7.18 -2.71
CA ASP A 66 6.99 8.26 -3.63
C ASP A 66 5.51 8.59 -3.52
N LYS A 67 5.19 9.88 -3.56
CA LYS A 67 3.81 10.34 -3.53
C LYS A 67 3.13 9.87 -4.83
N PRO A 68 2.05 9.07 -4.77
CA PRO A 68 1.35 8.64 -5.96
C PRO A 68 0.65 9.80 -6.66
N ASP A 69 0.48 9.66 -7.98
CA ASP A 69 -0.29 10.62 -8.77
C ASP A 69 -1.80 10.39 -8.54
N VAL A 70 -2.35 11.17 -7.63
CA VAL A 70 -3.76 11.20 -7.22
C VAL A 70 -4.09 12.59 -6.68
N ASP A 71 -5.30 13.10 -6.94
CA ASP A 71 -5.69 14.42 -6.45
C ASP A 71 -5.98 14.39 -4.96
N VAL A 72 -6.90 13.52 -4.55
CA VAL A 72 -7.35 13.42 -3.16
C VAL A 72 -7.65 11.98 -2.79
N ILE A 73 -7.25 11.59 -1.58
CA ILE A 73 -7.73 10.37 -0.92
C ILE A 73 -8.19 10.71 0.50
N GLU A 74 -9.46 10.45 0.81
CA GLU A 74 -10.07 10.70 2.12
C GLU A 74 -10.49 9.40 2.83
N GLY A 75 -10.29 9.38 4.15
CA GLY A 75 -10.61 8.22 4.99
C GLY A 75 -9.68 7.02 4.79
N LEU A 76 -8.46 7.26 4.31
CA LEU A 76 -7.40 6.26 4.20
C LEU A 76 -6.80 5.98 5.59
N SER A 77 -6.79 4.72 5.99
CA SER A 77 -6.10 4.25 7.20
C SER A 77 -4.62 3.97 6.90
N PRO A 78 -3.74 3.91 7.91
CA PRO A 78 -2.41 3.31 7.73
C PRO A 78 -2.53 1.96 7.04
N ALA A 79 -1.70 1.72 6.02
CA ALA A 79 -1.81 0.57 5.14
C ALA A 79 -0.64 -0.39 5.34
N ILE A 80 -0.92 -1.69 5.21
CA ILE A 80 0.06 -2.78 5.25
C ILE A 80 -0.16 -3.60 3.98
N SER A 81 0.91 -3.82 3.19
CA SER A 81 0.85 -4.76 2.08
C SER A 81 1.24 -6.16 2.56
N ILE A 82 0.48 -7.15 2.12
CA ILE A 82 0.79 -8.57 2.29
C ILE A 82 0.94 -9.14 0.89
N GLU A 83 2.17 -9.20 0.42
CA GLU A 83 2.53 -9.69 -0.91
C GLU A 83 3.19 -11.06 -0.81
N GLN A 84 3.03 -11.87 -1.85
CA GLN A 84 3.82 -13.09 -2.02
C GLN A 84 5.23 -12.72 -2.53
N LYS A 85 5.99 -11.99 -1.72
CA LYS A 85 7.39 -11.69 -2.03
C LYS A 85 8.22 -12.94 -1.75
N ALA A 86 9.14 -13.27 -2.65
CA ALA A 86 9.98 -14.47 -2.51
C ALA A 86 10.61 -14.51 -1.11
N THR A 87 10.38 -15.60 -0.39
CA THR A 87 10.93 -15.83 0.94
C THR A 87 12.44 -15.66 0.87
N SER A 88 12.98 -14.78 1.72
CA SER A 88 14.43 -14.67 1.93
C SER A 88 15.01 -16.06 2.18
N HIS A 89 15.84 -16.56 1.26
CA HIS A 89 16.51 -17.85 1.42
C HIS A 89 17.68 -17.70 2.39
N ASN A 90 17.37 -17.54 3.68
CA ASN A 90 18.35 -17.66 4.74
C ASN A 90 18.27 -19.08 5.32
N PRO A 91 19.34 -19.90 5.20
CA PRO A 91 19.33 -21.28 5.69
C PRO A 91 19.16 -21.41 7.22
N ARG A 92 19.24 -20.30 7.97
CA ARG A 92 18.94 -20.26 9.42
C ARG A 92 17.50 -19.83 9.74
N SER A 93 16.71 -19.45 8.74
CA SER A 93 15.32 -19.05 8.93
C SER A 93 14.39 -20.26 8.82
N THR A 94 13.64 -20.51 9.88
CA THR A 94 12.56 -21.51 9.96
C THR A 94 11.22 -20.81 10.18
N VAL A 95 10.12 -21.55 10.01
CA VAL A 95 8.77 -21.03 10.37
C VAL A 95 8.77 -20.51 11.81
N GLY A 96 9.41 -21.24 12.75
CA GLY A 96 9.55 -20.82 14.13
C GLY A 96 10.15 -19.42 14.28
N THR A 97 11.29 -19.17 13.61
CA THR A 97 11.99 -17.86 13.61
C THR A 97 11.17 -16.72 13.03
N VAL A 98 10.36 -16.99 12.01
CA VAL A 98 9.54 -15.97 11.33
C VAL A 98 8.29 -15.64 12.14
N THR A 99 7.72 -16.60 12.86
CA THR A 99 6.53 -16.40 13.70
C THR A 99 6.84 -16.04 15.14
N GLU A 100 8.12 -15.97 15.52
CA GLU A 100 8.59 -15.64 16.89
C GLU A 100 8.06 -16.58 18.01
N ILE A 101 7.82 -17.87 17.71
CA ILE A 101 7.16 -18.83 18.63
C ILE A 101 8.10 -19.61 19.58
N HIS A 102 9.24 -19.03 19.99
CA HIS A 102 10.23 -19.73 20.87
C HIS A 102 10.12 -19.26 22.31
#